data_AF-A0A430HR33-F1
#
_entry.id   AF-A0A430HR33-F1
#
_cell.length_a   1.000
_cell.length_b   1.000
_cell.length_c   1.000
_cell.angle_alpha   90.00
_cell.angle_beta   90.00
_cell.angle_gamma   90.00
#
_symmetry.space_group_name_H-M   'P 1'
#
loop_
_entity.id
_entity.type
_entity.pdbx_description
1 polymer ?
#
loop_
_entity_poly.entity_id
_entity_poly.type
_entity_poly.pdbx_seq_one_letter_code
_entity_poly.pdbx_strand_id
1 'polypeptide(L)'
;MRDYTAVKHTLPAGEHYAGLILGKNNSRDHHLVLLPEEVEDVPWGIARDWALACGGELPTRRELALLYANLHEHFQRVWYWSCETQEPRAHLVWGQNFTSGIQTMYGRPFRGRARAIRRVPVD
;
A
#
# COMPACT_ATOMS: atom_id res chain seq x y z
N MET A 1 -11.26 16.06 15.68
CA MET A 1 -10.66 16.09 14.35
C MET A 1 -9.23 15.62 14.45
N ARG A 2 -8.92 14.38 14.08
CA ARG A 2 -7.51 13.96 13.96
C ARG A 2 -6.92 14.61 12.71
N ASP A 3 -6.13 15.66 12.90
CA ASP A 3 -5.34 16.24 11.82
C ASP A 3 -4.07 15.41 11.55
N TYR A 4 -3.35 15.76 10.48
CA TYR A 4 -2.14 15.04 10.09
C TYR A 4 -1.01 15.13 11.13
N THR A 5 -1.00 16.18 11.96
CA THR A 5 0.02 16.40 12.99
C THR A 5 -0.18 15.40 14.12
N ALA A 6 -1.43 15.21 14.57
CA ALA A 6 -1.77 14.21 15.56
C ALA A 6 -1.43 12.77 15.11
N VAL A 7 -1.65 12.46 13.83
CA VAL A 7 -1.26 11.15 13.27
C VAL A 7 0.26 10.98 13.32
N LYS A 8 1.03 11.98 12.88
CA LYS A 8 2.50 11.91 12.87
C LYS A 8 3.09 11.74 14.28
N HIS A 9 2.53 12.39 15.29
CA HIS A 9 3.02 12.30 16.67
C HIS A 9 2.73 10.98 17.37
N THR A 10 1.82 10.16 16.83
CA THR A 10 1.38 8.91 17.46
C THR A 10 1.86 7.67 16.73
N LEU A 11 2.74 7.81 15.74
CA LEU A 11 3.30 6.69 15.00
C LEU A 11 4.23 5.85 15.89
N PRO A 12 4.00 4.53 15.99
CA PRO A 12 4.99 3.57 16.47
C PRO A 12 6.32 3.68 15.71
N ALA A 13 7.39 3.19 16.33
CA ALA A 13 8.71 3.16 15.71
C ALA A 13 8.68 2.39 14.38
N GLY A 14 9.26 2.98 13.33
CA GLY A 14 9.34 2.40 12.00
C GLY A 14 8.09 2.59 11.13
N GLU A 15 7.00 3.16 11.67
CA GLU A 15 5.88 3.58 10.85
C GLU A 15 6.10 4.95 10.21
N HIS A 16 5.60 5.13 8.99
CA HIS A 16 5.79 6.36 8.23
C HIS A 16 4.46 6.90 7.71
N TYR A 17 4.18 8.18 8.00
CA TYR A 17 3.01 8.85 7.45
C TYR A 17 3.23 9.19 5.97
N ALA A 18 2.37 8.65 5.10
CA ALA A 18 2.47 8.85 3.66
C ALA A 18 1.69 10.07 3.17
N GLY A 19 0.53 10.38 3.76
CA GLY A 19 -0.29 11.52 3.34
C GLY A 19 -1.79 11.28 3.47
N LEU A 20 -2.56 12.22 2.94
CA LEU A 20 -4.02 12.18 2.89
C LEU A 20 -4.48 11.61 1.54
N ILE A 21 -5.49 10.75 1.55
CA ILE A 21 -6.19 10.28 0.35
C ILE A 21 -7.65 10.64 0.45
N LEU A 22 -8.16 11.27 -0.61
CA LEU A 22 -9.59 11.55 -0.75
C LEU A 22 -10.37 10.25 -0.94
N GLY A 23 -11.44 10.08 -0.19
CA GLY A 23 -12.38 8.98 -0.32
C GLY A 23 -13.02 8.95 -1.72
N LYS A 24 -13.51 7.78 -2.12
CA LYS A 24 -14.32 7.58 -3.33
C LYS A 24 -15.53 6.72 -3.00
N ASN A 25 -16.60 6.85 -3.80
CA ASN A 25 -17.81 6.04 -3.68
C ASN A 25 -18.40 6.07 -2.25
N ASN A 26 -18.56 7.28 -1.69
CA ASN A 26 -19.03 7.53 -0.32
C ASN A 26 -18.10 7.02 0.80
N SER A 27 -16.88 6.59 0.48
CA SER A 27 -15.84 6.35 1.50
C SER A 27 -15.34 7.69 2.05
N ARG A 28 -14.95 7.72 3.33
CA ARG A 28 -14.31 8.88 3.95
C ARG A 28 -12.89 9.07 3.41
N ASP A 29 -12.41 10.29 3.51
CA ASP A 29 -10.98 10.58 3.39
C ASP A 29 -10.21 9.86 4.49
N HIS A 30 -8.96 9.51 4.22
CA HIS A 30 -8.12 8.82 5.18
C HIS A 30 -6.66 9.25 5.09
N HIS A 31 -6.02 9.25 6.24
CA HIS A 31 -4.58 9.29 6.39
C HIS A 31 -3.99 7.91 6.11
N LEU A 32 -2.96 7.86 5.29
CA LEU A 32 -2.23 6.63 4.96
C LEU A 32 -0.95 6.55 5.79
N VAL A 33 -0.75 5.42 6.45
CA VAL A 33 0.47 5.11 7.19
C VAL A 33 1.06 3.80 6.68
N LEU A 34 2.37 3.81 6.39
CA LEU A 34 3.18 2.67 6.00
C LEU A 34 3.69 1.93 7.25
N LEU A 35 3.50 0.62 7.28
CA LEU A 35 4.04 -0.25 8.33
C LEU A 35 5.52 -0.60 8.04
N PRO A 36 6.32 -0.92 9.08
CA PRO A 36 7.77 -1.07 8.96
C PRO A 36 8.17 -2.27 8.09
N GLU A 37 7.45 -3.39 8.25
CA GLU A 37 7.83 -4.66 7.65
C GLU A 37 7.61 -4.69 6.12
N GLU A 38 8.37 -5.56 5.46
CA GLU A 38 8.15 -5.94 4.07
C GLU A 38 8.25 -7.45 3.89
N VAL A 39 7.59 -7.97 2.85
CA VAL A 39 7.78 -9.34 2.38
C VAL A 39 8.20 -9.30 0.92
N GLU A 40 9.12 -10.19 0.55
CA GLU A 40 9.67 -10.29 -0.80
C GLU A 40 9.40 -11.65 -1.42
N ASP A 41 9.43 -11.69 -2.75
CA ASP A 41 9.27 -12.89 -3.55
C ASP A 41 8.08 -13.77 -3.11
N VAL A 42 6.89 -13.18 -2.98
CA VAL A 42 5.67 -13.93 -2.61
C VAL A 42 4.58 -13.80 -3.68
N PRO A 43 3.76 -14.86 -3.87
CA PRO A 43 2.52 -14.77 -4.62
C PRO A 43 1.55 -13.79 -3.95
N TRP A 44 0.68 -13.16 -4.74
CA TRP A 44 -0.26 -12.14 -4.24
C TRP A 44 -1.13 -12.59 -3.06
N GLY A 45 -1.66 -13.82 -3.08
CA GLY A 45 -2.48 -14.34 -1.98
C GLY A 45 -1.72 -14.36 -0.65
N ILE A 46 -0.45 -14.80 -0.67
CA ILE A 46 0.43 -14.82 0.51
C ILE A 46 0.76 -13.39 0.94
N ALA A 47 0.98 -12.47 0.00
CA ALA A 47 1.22 -11.07 0.31
C ALA A 47 0.03 -10.42 1.07
N ARG A 48 -1.20 -10.75 0.68
CA ARG A 48 -2.41 -10.27 1.34
C ARG A 48 -2.54 -10.82 2.76
N ASP A 49 -2.36 -12.12 2.91
CA ASP A 49 -2.48 -12.78 4.21
C ASP A 49 -1.36 -12.33 5.17
N TRP A 50 -0.15 -12.10 4.66
CA TRP A 50 0.96 -11.49 5.40
C TRP A 50 0.63 -10.07 5.86
N ALA A 51 0.06 -9.22 4.99
CA ALA A 51 -0.27 -7.85 5.37
C ALA A 51 -1.29 -7.79 6.52
N LEU A 52 -2.29 -8.69 6.50
CA LEU A 52 -3.26 -8.85 7.59
C LEU A 52 -2.57 -9.31 8.89
N ALA A 53 -1.62 -10.25 8.82
CA ALA A 53 -0.86 -10.69 9.99
C ALA A 53 0.01 -9.57 10.60
N CYS A 54 0.45 -8.61 9.79
CA CYS A 54 1.13 -7.38 10.25
C CYS A 54 0.17 -6.34 10.86
N GLY A 55 -1.14 -6.62 10.92
CA GLY A 55 -2.15 -5.66 11.41
C GLY A 55 -2.52 -4.57 10.40
N GLY A 56 -2.22 -4.78 9.12
CA GLY A 56 -2.54 -3.85 8.03
C GLY A 56 -3.18 -4.53 6.84
N GLU A 57 -3.13 -3.87 5.69
CA GLU A 57 -3.63 -4.38 4.42
C GLU A 57 -2.65 -4.06 3.29
N LEU A 58 -2.80 -4.75 2.16
CA LEU A 58 -2.12 -4.32 0.94
C LEU A 58 -2.67 -2.97 0.46
N PRO A 59 -1.80 -2.09 -0.04
CA PRO A 59 -2.24 -0.80 -0.57
C PRO A 59 -3.06 -0.97 -1.86
N THR A 60 -4.00 -0.07 -2.07
CA THR A 60 -4.62 0.17 -3.37
C THR A 60 -3.60 0.79 -4.33
N ARG A 61 -3.95 0.87 -5.62
CA ARG A 61 -3.15 1.58 -6.62
C ARG A 61 -2.97 3.05 -6.28
N ARG A 62 -4.01 3.71 -5.75
CA ARG A 62 -3.93 5.13 -5.35
C ARG A 62 -2.96 5.30 -4.18
N GLU A 63 -2.98 4.34 -3.25
CA GLU A 63 -2.09 4.33 -2.09
C GLU A 63 -0.65 4.05 -2.49
N LEU A 64 -0.39 3.10 -3.38
CA LEU A 64 0.94 2.87 -3.95
C LEU A 64 1.49 4.13 -4.64
N ALA A 65 0.65 4.85 -5.38
CA ALA A 65 1.08 6.08 -6.04
C ALA A 65 1.47 7.18 -5.03
N LEU A 66 0.73 7.28 -3.91
CA LEU A 66 1.07 8.21 -2.84
C LEU A 66 2.35 7.80 -2.10
N LEU A 67 2.52 6.50 -1.83
CA LEU A 67 3.74 5.95 -1.24
C LEU A 67 4.95 6.21 -2.13
N TYR A 68 4.82 6.02 -3.44
CA TYR A 68 5.85 6.36 -4.41
C TYR A 68 6.19 7.85 -4.42
N ALA A 69 5.19 8.73 -4.27
CA ALA A 69 5.41 10.17 -4.29
C ALA A 69 6.11 10.68 -3.02
N ASN A 70 5.72 10.17 -1.85
CA ASN A 70 6.07 10.79 -0.57
C ASN A 70 7.00 9.97 0.31
N LEU A 71 7.15 8.67 0.06
CA LEU A 71 7.96 7.75 0.86
C LEU A 71 8.85 6.88 -0.03
N HIS A 72 9.24 7.36 -1.22
CA HIS A 72 10.04 6.62 -2.20
C HIS A 72 11.30 5.99 -1.59
N GLU A 73 11.97 6.73 -0.71
CA GLU A 73 13.18 6.36 0.00
C GLU A 73 13.01 5.15 0.94
N HIS A 74 11.78 4.79 1.29
CA HIS A 74 11.47 3.62 2.11
C HIS A 74 11.25 2.34 1.29
N PHE A 75 11.37 2.39 -0.04
CA PHE A 75 11.11 1.26 -0.92
C PHE A 75 12.35 0.87 -1.72
N GLN A 76 12.44 -0.43 -2.02
CA GLN A 76 13.40 -0.90 -3.01
C GLN A 76 12.95 -0.50 -4.41
N ARG A 77 13.90 -0.27 -5.32
CA ARG A 77 13.64 0.08 -6.74
C ARG A 77 13.19 -1.15 -7.54
N VAL A 78 12.03 -1.70 -7.16
CA VAL A 78 11.44 -2.94 -7.68
C VAL A 78 9.92 -2.86 -7.64
N TRP A 79 9.23 -3.95 -7.94
CA TRP A 79 7.78 -4.00 -8.07
C TRP A 79 7.09 -4.47 -6.76
N TYR A 80 5.99 -3.79 -6.39
CA TYR A 80 5.18 -4.06 -5.18
C TYR A 80 3.70 -4.32 -5.51
N TRP A 81 3.10 -5.33 -4.86
CA TRP A 81 1.69 -5.72 -5.00
C TRP A 81 0.72 -4.64 -4.51
N SER A 82 -0.42 -4.50 -5.21
CA SER A 82 -1.61 -3.84 -4.67
C SER A 82 -2.64 -4.87 -4.18
N CYS A 83 -3.71 -4.42 -3.52
CA CYS A 83 -4.89 -5.25 -3.22
C CYS A 83 -5.88 -5.40 -4.40
N GLU A 84 -5.66 -4.71 -5.52
CA GLU A 84 -6.62 -4.61 -6.62
C GLU A 84 -6.39 -5.65 -7.71
N THR A 85 -7.40 -6.45 -8.00
CA THR A 85 -7.47 -7.34 -9.16
C THR A 85 -8.00 -6.59 -10.39
N GLN A 86 -7.70 -7.09 -11.59
CA GLN A 86 -8.28 -6.56 -12.83
C GLN A 86 -9.60 -7.27 -13.13
N GLU A 87 -10.71 -6.54 -13.25
CA GLU A 87 -11.95 -7.12 -13.79
C GLU A 87 -11.96 -7.07 -15.33
N PRO A 88 -12.46 -8.10 -16.05
CA PRO A 88 -12.99 -9.39 -15.56
C PRO A 88 -11.90 -10.46 -15.33
N ARG A 89 -10.61 -10.12 -15.46
CA ARG A 89 -9.47 -11.04 -15.37
C ARG A 89 -8.90 -11.08 -13.95
N ALA A 90 -9.67 -11.55 -12.97
CA ALA A 90 -9.30 -11.48 -11.56
C ALA A 90 -7.98 -12.22 -11.19
N HIS A 91 -7.44 -13.05 -12.10
CA HIS A 91 -6.13 -13.67 -11.97
C HIS A 91 -4.95 -12.72 -12.23
N LEU A 92 -5.21 -11.54 -12.80
CA LEU A 92 -4.25 -10.45 -12.97
C LEU A 92 -4.44 -9.45 -11.83
N VAL A 93 -3.34 -9.14 -11.15
CA VAL A 93 -3.33 -8.26 -9.99
C VAL A 93 -2.42 -7.08 -10.28
N TRP A 94 -2.90 -5.89 -9.95
CA TRP A 94 -2.14 -4.65 -10.08
C TRP A 94 -1.00 -4.54 -9.07
N GLY A 95 -0.07 -3.67 -9.39
CA GLY A 95 0.94 -3.18 -8.47
C GLY A 95 1.75 -2.07 -9.13
N GLN A 96 2.82 -1.65 -8.46
CA GLN A 96 3.62 -0.51 -8.90
C GLN A 96 5.12 -0.81 -8.84
N ASN A 97 5.82 -0.41 -9.89
CA ASN A 97 7.27 -0.42 -9.95
C ASN A 97 7.83 0.88 -9.33
N PHE A 98 8.66 0.76 -8.29
CA PHE A 98 9.29 1.89 -7.60
C PHE A 98 10.59 2.37 -8.26
N THR A 99 11.01 1.80 -9.39
CA THR A 99 12.06 2.38 -10.25
C THR A 99 11.50 3.43 -11.18
N SER A 100 10.33 3.18 -11.75
CA SER A 100 9.74 3.99 -12.82
C SER A 100 8.42 4.67 -12.47
N GLY A 101 7.78 4.29 -11.36
CA GLY A 101 6.43 4.72 -10.99
C GLY A 101 5.32 4.03 -11.79
N ILE A 102 5.65 3.16 -12.74
CA ILE A 102 4.66 2.50 -13.62
C ILE A 102 3.78 1.54 -12.82
N GLN A 103 2.47 1.61 -13.05
CA GLN A 103 1.51 0.61 -12.57
C GLN A 103 1.13 -0.35 -13.69
N THR A 104 1.21 -1.64 -13.41
CA THR A 104 0.88 -2.72 -14.35
C THR A 104 0.39 -3.95 -13.60
N MET A 105 -0.12 -4.95 -14.32
CA MET A 105 -0.66 -6.17 -13.74
C MET A 105 0.19 -7.39 -14.04
N TYR A 106 0.29 -8.28 -13.06
CA TYR A 106 0.90 -9.59 -13.23
C TYR A 106 -0.04 -10.71 -12.77
N GLY A 107 0.14 -11.89 -13.37
CA GLY A 107 -0.66 -13.07 -13.06
C GLY A 107 -0.06 -13.94 -11.95
N ARG A 108 -0.76 -15.04 -11.65
CA ARG A 108 -0.38 -16.06 -10.64
C ARG A 108 1.08 -16.52 -10.59
N PRO A 109 1.82 -16.72 -11.70
CA PRO A 109 3.22 -17.18 -11.61
C PRO A 109 4.16 -16.09 -11.10
N PHE A 110 3.76 -14.82 -11.17
CA PHE A 110 4.60 -13.73 -10.71
C PHE A 110 4.66 -13.69 -9.18
N ARG A 111 5.85 -13.41 -8.67
CA ARG A 111 6.13 -13.21 -7.26
C ARG A 111 6.67 -11.80 -7.10
N GLY A 112 6.15 -11.08 -6.11
CA GLY A 112 6.42 -9.66 -5.93
C GLY A 112 6.69 -9.33 -4.48
N ARG A 113 7.08 -8.08 -4.22
CA ARG A 113 7.18 -7.55 -2.86
C ARG A 113 5.83 -7.02 -2.39
N ALA A 114 5.67 -6.89 -1.08
CA ALA A 114 4.53 -6.22 -0.48
C ALA A 114 4.94 -5.41 0.74
N ARG A 115 4.20 -4.32 0.96
CA ARG A 115 4.21 -3.52 2.18
C ARG A 115 2.80 -3.44 2.72
N ALA A 116 2.67 -3.52 4.04
CA ALA A 116 1.40 -3.32 4.70
C ALA A 116 1.17 -1.83 4.94
N ILE A 117 -0.08 -1.40 4.86
CA ILE A 117 -0.50 -0.06 5.26
C ILE A 117 -1.64 -0.13 6.27
N ARG A 118 -1.86 0.97 6.99
CA ARG A 118 -3.06 1.21 7.77
C ARG A 118 -3.71 2.53 7.36
N ARG A 119 -5.04 2.57 7.40
CA ARG A 119 -5.85 3.74 7.08
C ARG A 119 -6.40 4.32 8.36
N VAL A 120 -6.13 5.59 8.62
CA VAL A 120 -6.73 6.32 9.74
C VAL A 120 -7.78 7.26 9.16
N PRO A 121 -9.08 7.07 9.47
CA PRO A 121 -10.13 7.94 8.98
C PRO A 121 -9.89 9.39 9.34
N VAL A 122 -10.26 10.29 8.44
CA VAL A 122 -10.34 11.73 8.72
C VAL A 122 -11.72 11.99 9.33
N ASP A 123 -11.73 12.77 10.41
CA ASP A 123 -12.92 13.21 11.13
C ASP A 123 -13.46 14.53 10.56
#